data_AF-A0A521Z8F9-F1
#
_entry.id   AF-A0A521Z8F9-F1
#
_cell.length_a   1.000
_cell.length_b   1.000
_cell.length_c   1.000
_cell.angle_alpha   90.00
_cell.angle_beta   90.00
_cell.angle_gamma   90.00
#
_symmetry.space_group_name_H-M   'P 1'
#
loop_
_entity.id
_entity.type
_entity.pdbx_description
1 polymer ?
#
loop_
_entity_poly.entity_id
_entity_poly.type
_entity_poly.pdbx_seq_one_letter_code
_entity_poly.pdbx_strand_id
1 'polypeptide(L)'
;MGVLGQMYRLLTVAGAHEADKASDRRPLQLRLNDARRELDIALDAGRTDTAHLRLMVQEMERTFELRNTHARLLEGQDQEDAAMEIYETNVTDMFAGSVPYERLLQIYTHKKATKEAQRVARACLAHAAVDLDAATRALCLSTLQIPNEIDPE
;
A
#
# COMPACT_ATOMS: atom_id res chain seq x y z
N MET A 1 8.10 21.98 16.89
CA MET A 1 8.40 21.51 15.53
C MET A 1 7.07 21.11 14.89
N GLY A 2 6.44 22.08 14.22
CA GLY A 2 5.01 22.07 13.90
C GLY A 2 4.65 21.24 12.67
N VAL A 3 3.36 20.93 12.58
CA VAL A 3 2.64 20.17 11.53
C VAL A 3 3.05 20.56 10.09
N LEU A 4 3.47 21.81 9.89
CA LEU A 4 4.01 22.32 8.62
C LEU A 4 5.29 21.57 8.13
N GLY A 5 6.14 21.09 9.04
CA GLY A 5 7.32 20.31 8.69
C GLY A 5 7.01 18.89 8.19
N GLN A 6 5.87 18.33 8.59
CA GLN A 6 5.36 17.07 8.04
C GLN A 6 4.72 17.27 6.66
N MET A 7 3.98 18.37 6.46
CA MET A 7 3.41 18.71 5.14
C MET A 7 4.48 18.93 4.06
N TYR A 8 5.59 19.61 4.39
CA TYR A 8 6.66 19.82 3.40
C TYR A 8 7.36 18.52 2.99
N ARG A 9 7.50 17.54 3.90
CA ARG A 9 7.99 16.19 3.54
C ARG A 9 6.97 15.39 2.74
N LEU A 10 5.67 15.53 3.04
CA LEU A 10 4.59 14.90 2.27
C LEU A 10 4.55 15.41 0.82
N LEU A 11 4.77 16.71 0.61
CA LEU A 11 4.93 17.28 -0.73
C LEU A 11 6.17 16.75 -1.47
N THR A 12 7.23 16.37 -0.76
CA THR A 12 8.40 15.73 -1.38
C THR A 12 8.13 14.26 -1.73
N VAL A 13 7.30 13.56 -0.94
CA VAL A 13 6.85 12.20 -1.25
C VAL A 13 5.89 12.19 -2.43
N ALA A 14 5.02 13.20 -2.56
CA ALA A 14 4.16 13.41 -3.72
C ALA A 14 4.95 13.93 -4.95
N GLY A 15 6.00 14.74 -4.75
CA GLY A 15 6.87 15.24 -5.83
C GLY A 15 7.88 14.21 -6.36
N ALA A 16 8.20 13.18 -5.58
CA ALA A 16 8.97 12.03 -6.08
C ALA A 16 8.18 11.19 -7.11
N HIS A 17 6.88 11.48 -7.28
CA HIS A 17 6.00 10.73 -8.18
C HIS A 17 6.26 11.03 -9.67
N GLU A 18 7.01 12.09 -10.02
CA GLU A 18 7.36 12.40 -11.41
C GLU A 18 8.68 11.80 -11.90
N ALA A 19 9.59 11.39 -11.00
CA ALA A 19 10.89 10.84 -11.40
C ALA A 19 10.91 9.30 -11.60
N ASP A 20 9.86 8.60 -11.15
CA ASP A 20 9.76 7.14 -11.21
C ASP A 20 8.70 6.65 -12.22
N LYS A 21 8.47 7.42 -13.29
CA LYS A 21 7.65 6.97 -14.42
C LYS A 21 8.50 6.11 -15.36
N ALA A 22 8.17 4.82 -15.34
CA ALA A 22 8.46 3.78 -16.34
C ALA A 22 9.81 3.03 -16.26
N SER A 23 9.67 1.70 -16.14
CA SER A 23 10.66 0.64 -16.32
C SER A 23 11.39 0.15 -15.06
N ASP A 24 11.04 -1.06 -14.62
CA ASP A 24 11.84 -1.94 -13.74
C ASP A 24 11.92 -1.67 -12.23
N ARG A 25 11.02 -0.85 -11.64
CA ARG A 25 10.99 -0.71 -10.18
C ARG A 25 10.23 -1.88 -9.53
N ARG A 26 10.98 -2.80 -8.91
CA ARG A 26 10.42 -3.87 -8.06
C ARG A 26 9.53 -3.27 -6.94
N PRO A 27 8.36 -3.87 -6.65
CA PRO A 27 7.45 -3.41 -5.59
C PRO A 27 8.14 -3.16 -4.26
N LEU A 28 7.76 -2.09 -3.57
CA LEU A 28 8.40 -1.66 -2.32
C LEU A 28 8.40 -2.76 -1.26
N GLN A 29 7.30 -3.52 -1.11
CA GLN A 29 7.22 -4.60 -0.13
C GLN A 29 8.25 -5.70 -0.40
N LEU A 30 8.52 -6.03 -1.67
CA LEU A 30 9.51 -7.05 -1.99
C LEU A 30 10.92 -6.57 -1.69
N ARG A 31 11.23 -5.29 -1.91
CA ARG A 31 12.50 -4.68 -1.52
C ARG A 31 12.67 -4.64 0.00
N LEU A 32 11.59 -4.33 0.73
CA LEU A 32 11.55 -4.38 2.19
C LEU A 32 11.82 -5.80 2.72
N ASN A 33 11.20 -6.82 2.11
CA ASN A 33 11.40 -8.22 2.51
C ASN A 33 12.87 -8.66 2.32
N ASP A 34 13.48 -8.27 1.20
CA ASP A 34 14.90 -8.57 0.94
C ASP A 34 15.81 -7.86 1.93
N ALA A 35 15.57 -6.57 2.19
CA ALA A 35 16.35 -5.78 3.15
C ALA A 35 16.26 -6.35 4.57
N ARG A 36 15.07 -6.78 5.00
CA ARG A 36 14.86 -7.47 6.28
C ARG A 36 15.64 -8.78 6.33
N ARG A 37 15.55 -9.61 5.28
CA ARG A 37 16.30 -10.87 5.20
C ARG A 37 17.81 -10.64 5.27
N GLU A 38 18.33 -9.65 4.55
CA GLU A 38 19.75 -9.33 4.58
C GLU A 38 20.20 -8.83 5.96
N LEU A 39 19.38 -7.99 6.60
CA LEU A 39 19.60 -7.55 7.97
C LEU A 39 19.65 -8.74 8.93
N ASP A 40 18.68 -9.65 8.86
CA ASP A 40 18.64 -10.85 9.71
C ASP A 40 19.90 -11.70 9.55
N ILE A 41 20.31 -11.99 8.30
CA ILE A 41 21.54 -12.72 8.00
C ILE A 41 22.78 -12.02 8.58
N ALA A 42 22.85 -10.69 8.48
CA ALA A 42 23.99 -9.92 8.98
C ALA A 42 24.04 -9.93 10.52
N LEU A 43 22.88 -9.87 11.19
CA LEU A 43 22.78 -9.95 12.64
C LEU A 43 23.17 -11.35 13.14
N ASP A 44 22.70 -12.40 12.50
CA ASP A 44 23.05 -13.79 12.84
C ASP A 44 24.55 -14.07 12.65
N ALA A 45 25.16 -13.44 11.65
CA ALA A 45 26.61 -13.50 11.40
C ALA A 45 27.44 -12.61 12.35
N GLY A 46 26.81 -11.88 13.28
CA GLY A 46 27.49 -10.99 14.22
C GLY A 46 28.11 -9.74 13.60
N ARG A 47 27.64 -9.32 12.42
CA ARG A 47 28.16 -8.14 11.73
C ARG A 47 27.72 -6.85 12.44
N THR A 48 28.65 -5.90 12.59
CA THR A 48 28.40 -4.63 13.30
C THR A 48 28.01 -3.48 12.36
N ASP A 49 28.17 -3.64 11.06
CA ASP A 49 27.90 -2.65 10.01
C ASP A 49 26.46 -2.66 9.49
N THR A 50 25.49 -3.08 10.32
CA THR A 50 24.07 -3.23 9.93
C THR A 50 23.26 -1.94 10.03
N ALA A 51 23.87 -0.81 10.40
CA ALA A 51 23.18 0.46 10.61
C ALA A 51 22.46 0.95 9.34
N HIS A 52 23.09 0.84 8.18
CA HIS A 52 22.48 1.23 6.90
C HIS A 52 21.25 0.37 6.56
N LEU A 53 21.34 -0.94 6.72
CA LEU A 53 20.21 -1.86 6.47
C LEU A 53 19.02 -1.57 7.39
N ARG A 54 19.28 -1.29 8.68
CA ARG A 54 18.22 -0.89 9.62
C ARG A 54 17.52 0.39 9.20
N LEU A 55 18.29 1.41 8.82
CA LEU A 55 17.72 2.69 8.34
C LEU A 55 16.89 2.48 7.08
N MET A 56 17.39 1.70 6.13
CA MET A 56 16.69 1.39 4.88
C MET A 56 15.35 0.64 5.13
N VAL A 57 15.33 -0.35 6.03
CA VAL A 57 14.09 -1.04 6.44
C VAL A 57 13.10 -0.06 7.07
N GLN A 58 13.56 0.77 8.03
CA GLN A 58 12.72 1.75 8.71
C GLN A 58 12.14 2.80 7.75
N GLU A 59 12.92 3.27 6.78
CA GLU A 59 12.45 4.23 5.78
C GLU A 59 11.35 3.65 4.90
N MET A 60 11.52 2.42 4.42
CA MET A 60 10.50 1.76 3.60
C MET A 60 9.21 1.46 4.37
N GLU A 61 9.31 1.00 5.62
CA GLU A 61 8.14 0.83 6.50
C GLU A 61 7.40 2.15 6.71
N ARG A 62 8.16 3.20 7.02
CA ARG A 62 7.62 4.55 7.22
C ARG A 62 6.94 5.10 5.97
N THR A 63 7.43 4.78 4.76
CA THR A 63 6.76 5.19 3.52
C THR A 63 5.33 4.67 3.45
N PHE A 64 5.08 3.40 3.80
CA PHE A 64 3.73 2.84 3.81
C PHE A 64 2.83 3.51 4.85
N GLU A 65 3.32 3.70 6.07
CA GLU A 65 2.58 4.35 7.16
C GLU A 65 2.18 5.79 6.82
N LEU A 66 3.12 6.55 6.24
CA LEU A 66 2.88 7.92 5.81
C LEU A 66 1.83 7.99 4.70
N ARG A 67 1.89 7.09 3.72
CA ARG A 67 0.88 6.99 2.66
C ARG A 67 -0.51 6.70 3.23
N ASN A 68 -0.65 5.70 4.11
CA ASN A 68 -1.94 5.38 4.73
C ASN A 68 -2.48 6.53 5.59
N THR A 69 -1.62 7.26 6.27
CA THR A 69 -2.02 8.44 7.06
C THR A 69 -2.45 9.59 6.16
N HIS A 70 -1.73 9.82 5.06
CA HIS A 70 -2.05 10.87 4.10
C HIS A 70 -3.36 10.58 3.38
N ALA A 71 -3.57 9.35 2.90
CA ALA A 71 -4.82 8.95 2.24
C ALA A 71 -6.04 9.15 3.15
N ARG A 72 -5.96 8.76 4.42
CA ARG A 72 -7.04 9.01 5.40
C ARG A 72 -7.33 10.49 5.62
N LEU A 73 -6.30 11.34 5.61
CA LEU A 73 -6.47 12.78 5.72
C LEU A 73 -7.18 13.36 4.49
N LEU A 74 -6.85 12.87 3.29
CA LEU A 74 -7.53 13.25 2.04
C LEU A 74 -8.99 12.80 2.04
N GLU A 75 -9.29 11.58 2.51
CA GLU A 75 -10.69 11.12 2.69
C GLU A 75 -11.45 12.05 3.64
N GLY A 76 -10.84 12.47 4.75
CA GLY A 76 -11.44 13.43 5.69
C GLY A 76 -11.60 14.85 5.15
N GLN A 77 -11.05 15.15 3.98
CA GLN A 77 -11.16 16.44 3.27
C GLN A 77 -12.05 16.33 2.03
N ASP A 78 -12.82 15.25 1.90
CA ASP A 78 -13.65 14.95 0.73
C ASP A 78 -12.84 14.83 -0.58
N GLN A 79 -11.54 14.55 -0.50
CA GLN A 79 -10.64 14.34 -1.63
C GLN A 79 -10.47 12.83 -1.91
N GLU A 80 -11.60 12.14 -2.10
CA GLU A 80 -11.63 10.67 -2.23
C GLU A 80 -10.76 10.17 -3.39
N ASP A 81 -10.85 10.78 -4.57
CA ASP A 81 -10.07 10.34 -5.74
C ASP A 81 -8.55 10.42 -5.48
N ALA A 82 -8.09 11.47 -4.79
CA ALA A 82 -6.68 11.60 -4.41
C ALA A 82 -6.26 10.58 -3.34
N ALA A 83 -7.16 10.24 -2.41
CA ALA A 83 -6.90 9.16 -1.45
C ALA A 83 -6.80 7.80 -2.13
N MET A 84 -7.68 7.53 -3.11
CA MET A 84 -7.66 6.30 -3.91
C MET A 84 -6.32 6.11 -4.62
N GLU A 85 -5.76 7.16 -5.24
CA GLU A 85 -4.45 7.09 -5.90
C GLU A 85 -3.34 6.62 -4.95
N ILE A 86 -3.35 7.12 -3.71
CA ILE A 86 -2.36 6.73 -2.70
C ILE A 86 -2.57 5.28 -2.27
N TYR A 87 -3.81 4.86 -2.03
CA TYR A 87 -4.10 3.47 -1.69
C TYR A 87 -3.71 2.52 -2.83
N GLU A 88 -3.98 2.88 -4.08
CA GLU A 88 -3.59 2.11 -5.27
C GLU A 88 -2.08 1.98 -5.41
N THR A 89 -1.34 3.03 -5.04
CA THR A 89 0.11 2.97 -4.98
C THR A 89 0.58 1.90 -3.98
N ASN A 90 -0.06 1.80 -2.81
CA ASN A 90 0.25 0.75 -1.84
C ASN A 90 -0.15 -0.66 -2.31
N VAL A 91 -1.27 -0.79 -3.04
CA VAL A 91 -1.66 -2.06 -3.67
C VAL A 91 -0.62 -2.49 -4.72
N THR A 92 -0.19 -1.56 -5.57
CA THR A 92 0.86 -1.78 -6.58
C THR A 92 2.19 -2.17 -5.95
N ASP A 93 2.53 -1.54 -4.82
CA ASP A 93 3.72 -1.84 -4.03
C ASP A 93 3.59 -3.10 -3.16
N MET A 94 2.48 -3.85 -3.28
CA MET A 94 2.17 -5.10 -2.59
C MET A 94 2.22 -4.98 -1.06
N PHE A 95 1.76 -3.86 -0.51
CA PHE A 95 1.81 -3.60 0.92
C PHE A 95 1.22 -4.77 1.74
N ALA A 96 1.90 -5.17 2.81
CA ALA A 96 1.50 -6.35 3.56
C ALA A 96 0.36 -6.13 4.58
N GLY A 97 -0.06 -4.88 4.81
CA GLY A 97 -1.17 -4.52 5.69
C GLY A 97 -2.50 -4.35 4.96
N SER A 98 -3.62 -4.59 5.64
CA SER A 98 -4.96 -4.67 5.04
C SER A 98 -5.58 -3.31 4.68
N VAL A 99 -5.20 -2.23 5.39
CA VAL A 99 -5.84 -0.90 5.30
C VAL A 99 -6.12 -0.40 3.87
N PRO A 100 -5.15 -0.30 2.94
CA PRO A 100 -5.45 0.21 1.60
C PRO A 100 -6.43 -0.66 0.83
N TYR A 101 -6.37 -1.98 1.02
CA TYR A 101 -7.28 -2.93 0.38
C TYR A 101 -8.71 -2.77 0.89
N GLU A 102 -8.89 -2.67 2.21
CA GLU A 102 -10.19 -2.47 2.83
C GLU A 102 -10.86 -1.19 2.36
N ARG A 103 -10.11 -0.09 2.35
CA ARG A 103 -10.62 1.21 1.91
C ARG A 103 -10.99 1.20 0.43
N LEU A 104 -10.12 0.69 -0.44
CA LEU A 104 -10.42 0.59 -1.87
C LEU A 104 -11.60 -0.35 -2.17
N LEU A 105 -11.73 -1.47 -1.44
CA LEU A 105 -12.89 -2.35 -1.58
C LEU A 105 -14.19 -1.64 -1.24
N GLN A 106 -14.22 -0.86 -0.17
CA GLN A 106 -15.39 -0.07 0.21
C GLN A 106 -15.73 0.97 -0.85
N ILE A 107 -14.73 1.73 -1.32
CA ILE A 107 -14.91 2.79 -2.32
C ILE A 107 -15.38 2.21 -3.65
N TYR A 108 -14.71 1.19 -4.19
CA TYR A 108 -15.08 0.59 -5.48
C TYR A 108 -16.43 -0.12 -5.42
N THR A 109 -16.77 -0.76 -4.29
CA THR A 109 -18.11 -1.34 -4.11
C THR A 109 -19.19 -0.25 -4.11
N HIS A 110 -18.95 0.88 -3.44
CA HIS A 110 -19.87 2.03 -3.44
C HIS A 110 -20.04 2.62 -4.85
N LYS A 111 -18.93 2.76 -5.60
CA LYS A 111 -18.92 3.24 -6.99
C LYS A 111 -19.44 2.23 -8.00
N LYS A 112 -19.81 1.00 -7.58
CA LYS A 112 -20.21 -0.13 -8.45
C LYS A 112 -19.13 -0.49 -9.49
N ALA A 113 -17.87 -0.21 -9.18
CA ALA A 113 -16.71 -0.54 -9.99
C ALA A 113 -16.28 -1.99 -9.71
N THR A 114 -17.09 -2.95 -10.18
CA THR A 114 -16.97 -4.37 -9.83
C THR A 114 -15.61 -4.95 -10.25
N LYS A 115 -15.10 -4.58 -11.42
CA LYS A 115 -13.80 -5.09 -11.93
C LYS A 115 -12.64 -4.67 -11.03
N GLU A 116 -12.65 -3.41 -10.60
CA GLU A 116 -11.66 -2.81 -9.74
C GLU A 116 -11.74 -3.40 -8.32
N ALA A 117 -12.96 -3.53 -7.78
CA ALA A 117 -13.20 -4.18 -6.50
C ALA A 117 -12.67 -5.63 -6.50
N GLN A 118 -12.92 -6.40 -7.56
CA GLN A 118 -12.39 -7.75 -7.70
C GLN A 118 -10.86 -7.78 -7.80
N ARG A 119 -10.24 -6.86 -8.56
CA ARG A 119 -8.77 -6.77 -8.64
C ARG A 119 -8.17 -6.52 -7.25
N VAL A 120 -8.72 -5.57 -6.50
CA VAL A 120 -8.28 -5.26 -5.15
C VAL A 120 -8.51 -6.44 -4.20
N ALA A 121 -9.65 -7.14 -4.30
CA ALA A 121 -9.92 -8.33 -3.49
C ALA A 121 -8.88 -9.44 -3.73
N ARG A 122 -8.49 -9.69 -4.99
CA ARG A 122 -7.40 -10.64 -5.30
C ARG A 122 -6.08 -10.21 -4.70
N ALA A 123 -5.73 -8.93 -4.85
CA ALA A 123 -4.49 -8.39 -4.31
C ALA A 123 -4.46 -8.44 -2.78
N CYS A 124 -5.59 -8.17 -2.12
CA CYS A 124 -5.75 -8.27 -0.67
C CYS A 124 -5.45 -9.70 -0.18
N LEU A 125 -6.11 -10.70 -0.75
CA LEU A 125 -5.91 -12.11 -0.40
C LEU A 125 -4.48 -12.61 -0.69
N ALA A 126 -3.80 -12.01 -1.66
CA ALA A 126 -2.45 -12.39 -2.04
C ALA A 126 -1.36 -11.72 -1.20
N HIS A 127 -1.60 -10.51 -0.68
CA HIS A 127 -0.53 -9.65 -0.13
C HIS A 127 -0.77 -9.19 1.31
N ALA A 128 -2.01 -8.99 1.74
CA ALA A 128 -2.33 -8.56 3.10
C ALA A 128 -2.14 -9.71 4.09
N ALA A 129 -0.91 -9.94 4.54
CA ALA A 129 -0.52 -11.06 5.38
C ALA A 129 -0.37 -10.70 6.87
N VAL A 130 -0.24 -9.40 7.20
CA VAL A 130 0.10 -8.95 8.55
C VAL A 130 -1.12 -8.93 9.48
N ASP A 131 -2.23 -8.37 9.01
CA ASP A 131 -3.39 -8.00 9.83
C ASP A 131 -4.73 -8.29 9.14
N LEU A 132 -4.76 -9.20 8.16
CA LEU A 132 -5.99 -9.57 7.49
C LEU A 132 -6.93 -10.37 8.40
N ASP A 133 -7.98 -9.72 8.87
CA ASP A 133 -9.00 -10.36 9.69
C ASP A 133 -9.98 -11.24 8.88
N ALA A 134 -10.80 -12.01 9.60
CA ALA A 134 -11.76 -12.93 8.99
C ALA A 134 -12.89 -12.19 8.23
N ALA A 135 -13.26 -10.97 8.66
CA ALA A 135 -14.34 -10.20 8.07
C ALA A 135 -13.90 -9.62 6.72
N THR A 136 -12.73 -8.99 6.65
CA THR A 136 -12.11 -8.50 5.42
C THR A 136 -11.85 -9.65 4.46
N ARG A 137 -11.38 -10.80 4.94
CA ARG A 137 -11.21 -12.00 4.11
C ARG A 137 -12.54 -12.47 3.50
N ALA A 138 -13.60 -12.54 4.30
CA ALA A 138 -14.92 -12.92 3.82
C ALA A 138 -15.47 -11.91 2.80
N LEU A 139 -15.27 -10.61 3.04
CA LEU A 139 -15.62 -9.55 2.10
C LEU A 139 -14.93 -9.76 0.75
N CYS A 140 -13.60 -9.96 0.74
CA CYS A 140 -12.86 -10.22 -0.49
C CYS A 140 -13.44 -11.41 -1.27
N LEU A 141 -13.69 -12.54 -0.58
CA LEU A 141 -14.26 -13.73 -1.23
C LEU A 141 -15.65 -13.46 -1.80
N SER A 142 -16.50 -12.69 -1.09
CA SER A 142 -17.82 -12.31 -1.59
C SER A 142 -17.74 -11.39 -2.81
N THR A 143 -16.81 -10.41 -2.82
CA THR A 143 -16.58 -9.52 -3.97
C THR A 143 -16.17 -10.30 -5.21
N LEU A 144 -15.37 -11.35 -5.05
CA LEU A 144 -14.95 -12.23 -6.15
C LEU A 144 -16.07 -13.10 -6.74
N GLN A 145 -17.20 -13.23 -6.04
CA GLN A 145 -18.36 -13.98 -6.52
C GLN A 145 -19.38 -13.11 -7.28
N ILE A 146 -19.22 -11.79 -7.25
CA ILE A 146 -20.10 -10.87 -7.99
C ILE A 146 -19.90 -11.15 -9.49
N PRO A 147 -20.97 -11.48 -10.24
CA PRO A 147 -20.87 -11.65 -11.69
C PRO A 147 -20.35 -10.37 -12.33
N ASN A 148 -19.40 -10.49 -13.24
CA ASN A 148 -19.07 -9.36 -14.10
C ASN A 148 -20.30 -9.09 -14.97
N GLU A 149 -20.88 -7.89 -14.86
CA GLU A 149 -21.82 -7.41 -15.86
C GLU A 149 -21.08 -7.47 -17.20
N ILE A 150 -21.54 -8.36 -18.08
CA ILE A 150 -21.11 -8.39 -19.47
C ILE A 150 -21.75 -7.14 -20.05
N ASP A 151 -20.97 -6.09 -20.27
CA ASP A 151 -21.41 -4.96 -21.09
C ASP A 151 -21.85 -5.56 -22.44
N PRO A 152 -23.13 -5.44 -22.84
CA PRO A 152 -23.52 -5.78 -24.20
C PRO A 152 -22.86 -4.75 -25.13
N GLU A 153 -21.92 -5.21 -25.95
CA GLU A 153 -21.41 -4.47 -27.12
C GLU A 153 -22.54 -4.03 -28.06
#